data_AF-A0A562PVG9-F1
#
_entry.id   AF-A0A562PVG9-F1
#
_cell.length_a   1.000
_cell.length_b   1.000
_cell.length_c   1.000
_cell.angle_alpha   90.00
_cell.angle_beta   90.00
_cell.angle_gamma   90.00
#
_symmetry.space_group_name_H-M   'P 1'
#
loop_
_entity.id
_entity.type
_entity.pdbx_description
1 polymer ?
#
loop_
_entity_poly.entity_id
_entity_poly.type
_entity_poly.pdbx_seq_one_letter_code
_entity_poly.pdbx_strand_id
1 'polypeptide(L)'
;MADYFCFSLWHDDSERTGEFGDIDPRTLAITAALAADLMAWSDWYDRGLDMNDPAASCWAEGEKDTFVQQGQRMLERLRDELGSSFVVTGRF
;
A
#
# COMPACT_ATOMS: atom_id res chain seq x y z
N MET A 1 1.68 -2.54 7.43
CA MET A 1 0.52 -2.00 8.16
C MET A 1 0.22 -0.67 7.51
N ALA A 2 -0.96 -0.42 6.96
CA ALA A 2 -1.23 0.88 6.34
C ALA A 2 -1.39 1.95 7.44
N ASP A 3 -0.63 3.03 7.34
CA ASP A 3 -0.73 4.21 8.20
C ASP A 3 -0.75 5.46 7.32
N TYR A 4 -1.25 6.56 7.84
CA TYR A 4 -1.38 7.80 7.07
C TYR A 4 -0.01 8.43 6.83
N PHE A 5 0.17 8.99 5.63
CA PHE A 5 1.42 9.60 5.17
C PHE A 5 2.60 8.62 5.10
N CYS A 6 2.31 7.33 4.98
CA CYS A 6 3.27 6.25 4.74
C CYS A 6 3.01 5.57 3.39
N PHE A 7 4.00 4.86 2.86
CA PHE A 7 3.77 4.03 1.69
C PHE A 7 2.89 2.82 2.04
N SER A 8 2.22 2.31 1.01
CA SER A 8 1.34 1.16 1.12
C SER A 8 2.09 -0.16 1.30
N LEU A 9 3.41 -0.15 1.14
CA LEU A 9 4.28 -1.33 1.22
C LEU A 9 5.12 -1.29 2.48
N TRP A 10 5.18 -2.41 3.17
CA TRP A 10 5.91 -2.56 4.43
C TRP A 10 6.71 -3.84 4.42
N HIS A 11 7.93 -3.81 4.95
CA HIS A 11 8.67 -5.03 5.23
C HIS A 11 8.44 -5.46 6.68
N ASP A 12 8.41 -6.77 6.86
CA ASP A 12 8.37 -7.43 8.17
C ASP A 12 9.66 -8.25 8.27
N ASP A 13 10.68 -7.65 8.89
CA ASP A 13 11.92 -8.33 9.29
C ASP A 13 11.92 -8.59 10.79
N SER A 14 10.75 -8.57 11.43
CA SER A 14 10.63 -8.57 12.89
C SER A 14 11.21 -9.82 13.55
N GLU A 15 11.08 -10.96 12.90
CA GLU A 15 11.66 -12.23 13.34
C GLU A 15 13.20 -12.24 13.31
N ARG A 16 13.83 -11.44 12.44
CA ARG A 16 15.28 -11.45 12.22
C ARG A 16 16.01 -10.29 12.89
N THR A 17 15.49 -9.08 12.75
CA THR A 17 16.12 -7.86 13.26
C THR A 17 15.22 -7.09 14.24
N GLY A 18 13.95 -7.50 14.39
CA GLY A 18 12.97 -6.74 15.16
C GLY A 18 12.45 -5.50 14.43
N GLU A 19 12.76 -5.35 13.14
CA GLU A 19 12.43 -4.15 12.37
C GLU A 19 11.17 -4.33 11.53
N PHE A 20 10.37 -3.27 11.52
CA PHE A 20 9.28 -3.03 10.59
C PHE A 20 9.52 -1.68 9.94
N GLY A 21 9.34 -1.60 8.63
CA GLY A 21 9.65 -0.37 7.92
C GLY A 21 8.79 -0.15 6.70
N ASP A 22 8.58 1.12 6.45
CA ASP A 22 7.91 1.64 5.27
C ASP A 22 8.83 1.47 4.05
N ILE A 23 8.29 0.96 2.94
CA ILE A 23 9.04 0.70 1.71
C ILE A 23 8.59 1.70 0.65
N ASP A 24 9.51 2.55 0.21
CA ASP A 24 9.29 3.37 -0.99
C ASP A 24 9.21 2.43 -2.22
N PRO A 25 8.06 2.34 -2.91
CA PRO A 25 7.88 1.45 -4.06
C PRO A 25 8.89 1.69 -5.18
N ARG A 26 9.43 2.92 -5.27
CA ARG A 26 10.42 3.31 -6.30
C ARG A 26 11.82 2.72 -6.04
N THR A 27 12.06 2.20 -4.84
CA THR A 27 13.32 1.53 -4.48
C THR A 27 13.31 0.04 -4.78
N LEU A 28 12.13 -0.53 -5.07
CA LEU A 28 11.98 -1.93 -5.44
C LEU A 28 12.33 -2.15 -6.91
N ALA A 29 12.74 -3.38 -7.24
CA ALA A 29 13.00 -3.82 -8.61
C ALA A 29 11.70 -4.09 -9.40
N ILE A 30 10.79 -3.11 -9.40
CA ILE A 30 9.51 -3.13 -10.12
C ILE A 30 9.50 -2.05 -11.20
N THR A 31 8.52 -2.13 -12.09
CA THR A 31 8.30 -1.16 -13.14
C THR A 31 7.91 0.20 -12.56
N ALA A 32 8.34 1.28 -13.22
CA ALA A 32 7.99 2.63 -12.83
C ALA A 32 6.47 2.88 -12.85
N ALA A 33 5.73 2.16 -13.71
CA ALA A 33 4.28 2.21 -13.75
C ALA A 33 3.66 1.61 -12.47
N LEU A 34 4.10 0.43 -12.03
CA LEU A 34 3.60 -0.17 -10.79
C LEU A 34 3.96 0.68 -9.56
N ALA A 35 5.17 1.22 -9.51
CA ALA A 35 5.57 2.13 -8.44
C ALA A 35 4.69 3.38 -8.38
N ALA A 36 4.36 3.97 -9.54
CA ALA A 36 3.46 5.13 -9.61
C ALA A 36 2.02 4.79 -9.19
N ASP A 37 1.51 3.61 -9.57
CA ASP A 37 0.19 3.15 -9.17
C ASP A 37 0.10 2.95 -7.64
N LEU A 38 1.14 2.38 -7.02
CA LEU A 38 1.21 2.20 -5.57
C LEU A 38 1.28 3.52 -4.82
N MET A 39 2.07 4.48 -5.31
CA MET A 39 2.11 5.85 -4.77
C MET A 39 0.73 6.51 -4.82
N ALA A 40 0.04 6.42 -5.97
CA ALA A 40 -1.29 6.98 -6.12
C ALA A 40 -2.34 6.31 -5.22
N TRP A 41 -2.16 5.01 -4.92
CA TRP A 41 -3.00 4.27 -3.99
C TRP A 41 -2.78 4.71 -2.54
N SER A 42 -1.53 4.90 -2.11
CA SER A 42 -1.20 5.55 -0.82
C SER A 42 -1.84 6.94 -0.69
N ASP A 43 -1.66 7.79 -1.70
CA ASP A 43 -2.25 9.14 -1.70
C ASP A 43 -3.78 9.12 -1.66
N TRP A 44 -4.40 8.08 -2.21
CA TRP A 44 -5.85 7.91 -2.13
C TRP A 44 -6.30 7.53 -0.71
N TYR A 45 -5.56 6.65 -0.04
CA TYR A 45 -5.82 6.32 1.36
C TYR A 45 -5.71 7.55 2.27
N ASP A 46 -4.65 8.36 2.07
CA ASP A 46 -4.43 9.59 2.84
C ASP A 46 -5.53 10.63 2.62
N ARG A 47 -6.08 10.72 1.39
CA ARG A 47 -7.22 11.60 1.10
C ARG A 47 -8.51 11.19 1.80
N GLY A 48 -8.62 9.93 2.21
CA GLY A 48 -9.74 9.45 3.03
C GLY A 48 -9.73 10.02 4.46
N LEU A 49 -8.60 10.60 4.90
CA LEU A 49 -8.49 11.28 6.18
C LEU A 49 -8.77 12.78 6.03
N ASP A 50 -9.84 13.23 6.68
CA ASP A 50 -10.03 14.65 6.96
C ASP A 50 -9.17 15.04 8.17
N MET A 51 -8.05 15.72 7.90
CA MET A 51 -7.13 16.21 8.92
C MET A 51 -7.75 17.25 9.87
N ASN A 52 -8.82 17.93 9.45
CA ASN A 52 -9.52 18.91 10.30
C ASN A 52 -10.58 18.25 11.19
N ASP A 53 -11.17 17.15 10.72
CA ASP A 53 -12.11 16.34 11.48
C ASP A 53 -11.92 14.83 11.22
N PRO A 54 -11.01 14.18 11.94
CA PRO A 54 -10.76 12.74 11.79
C PRO A 54 -12.00 11.87 12.03
N ALA A 55 -13.00 12.36 12.78
CA ALA A 55 -14.24 11.63 13.02
C ALA A 55 -15.20 11.72 11.82
N ALA A 56 -15.04 12.73 10.97
CA ALA A 56 -15.77 12.90 9.71
C ALA A 56 -15.05 12.28 8.50
N SER A 57 -13.91 11.61 8.72
CA SER A 57 -13.18 10.87 7.70
C SER A 57 -14.03 9.70 7.18
N CYS A 58 -14.84 9.99 6.17
CA CYS A 58 -15.77 9.05 5.57
C CYS A 58 -15.42 8.89 4.08
N TRP A 59 -15.21 7.64 3.69
CA TRP A 59 -15.11 7.25 2.29
C TRP A 59 -16.50 7.31 1.67
N ALA A 60 -16.62 7.71 0.41
CA ALA A 60 -17.91 7.65 -0.28
C ALA A 60 -18.40 6.20 -0.38
N GLU A 61 -19.72 6.04 -0.52
CA GLU A 61 -20.34 4.72 -0.65
C GLU A 61 -19.80 4.00 -1.90
N GLY A 62 -19.23 2.79 -1.72
CA GLY A 62 -18.58 2.02 -2.80
C GLY A 62 -17.13 2.42 -3.13
N GLU A 63 -16.63 3.53 -2.58
CA GLU A 63 -15.24 3.96 -2.77
C GLU A 63 -14.27 2.98 -2.10
N LYS A 64 -14.62 2.50 -0.90
CA LYS A 64 -13.85 1.49 -0.18
C LYS A 64 -13.71 0.18 -0.96
N ASP A 65 -14.78 -0.30 -1.59
CA ASP A 65 -14.74 -1.52 -2.39
C ASP A 65 -13.84 -1.34 -3.62
N THR A 66 -13.91 -0.17 -4.25
CA THR A 66 -13.03 0.18 -5.36
C THR A 66 -11.57 0.23 -4.92
N PHE A 67 -11.29 0.82 -3.75
CA PHE A 67 -9.96 0.90 -3.16
C PHE A 67 -9.38 -0.50 -2.89
N VAL A 68 -10.18 -1.40 -2.30
CA VAL A 68 -9.79 -2.79 -2.03
C VAL A 68 -9.52 -3.56 -3.33
N GLN A 69 -10.38 -3.42 -4.34
CA GLN A 69 -10.17 -4.08 -5.64
C GLN A 69 -8.90 -3.61 -6.33
N GLN A 70 -8.57 -2.32 -6.24
CA GLN A 70 -7.31 -1.80 -6.77
C GLN A 70 -6.10 -2.36 -6.02
N GLY A 71 -6.16 -2.40 -4.69
CA GLY A 71 -5.12 -3.00 -3.86
C GLY A 71 -4.87 -4.48 -4.19
N GLN A 72 -5.93 -5.26 -4.42
CA GLN A 72 -5.81 -6.67 -4.82
C GLN A 72 -5.10 -6.83 -6.17
N ARG A 73 -5.44 -6.00 -7.17
CA ARG A 73 -4.78 -6.03 -8.48
C ARG A 73 -3.31 -5.63 -8.40
N MET A 74 -2.97 -4.64 -7.58
CA MET A 74 -1.58 -4.24 -7.36
C MET A 74 -0.77 -5.32 -6.64
N LEU A 75 -1.39 -6.05 -5.70
CA LEU A 75 -0.75 -7.17 -5.01
C LEU A 75 -0.37 -8.29 -5.99
N GLU A 76 -1.25 -8.65 -6.92
CA GLU A 76 -0.96 -9.65 -7.94
C GLU A 76 0.21 -9.21 -8.83
N ARG A 77 0.18 -7.97 -9.31
CA ARG A 77 1.29 -7.40 -10.11
C ARG A 77 2.61 -7.36 -9.34
N LEU A 78 2.59 -7.00 -8.06
CA LEU A 78 3.78 -7.02 -7.20
C LEU A 78 4.39 -8.42 -7.09
N ARG A 79 3.55 -9.45 -6.93
CA ARG A 79 4.01 -10.84 -6.89
C ARG A 79 4.66 -11.28 -8.20
N ASP A 80 4.07 -10.88 -9.32
CA ASP A 80 4.60 -11.21 -10.64
C ASP A 80 5.93 -10.51 -10.93
N GLU A 81 6.03 -9.21 -10.60
CA GLU A 81 7.24 -8.41 -10.89
C GLU A 81 8.41 -8.72 -9.94
N LEU A 82 8.14 -8.94 -8.64
CA LEU A 82 9.18 -9.29 -7.66
C LEU A 82 9.57 -10.78 -7.71
N GLY A 83 8.69 -11.62 -8.27
CA GLY A 83 8.90 -13.05 -8.40
C GLY A 83 9.07 -13.79 -7.07
N SER A 84 9.69 -14.98 -7.13
CA SER A 84 9.84 -15.87 -5.97
C SER A 84 10.87 -15.42 -4.94
N SER A 85 11.60 -14.33 -5.20
CA SER A 85 12.57 -13.77 -4.26
C SER A 85 11.90 -13.10 -3.06
N PHE A 86 10.61 -12.78 -3.17
CA PHE A 86 9.84 -12.11 -2.13
C PHE A 86 8.56 -12.88 -1.82
N VAL A 87 8.17 -12.89 -0.55
CA VAL A 87 6.83 -13.32 -0.13
C VAL A 87 5.98 -12.08 0.06
N VAL A 88 5.14 -11.78 -0.94
CA VAL A 88 4.26 -10.61 -0.89
C VAL A 88 2.87 -11.01 -0.38
N THR A 89 2.44 -10.40 0.72
CA THR A 89 1.12 -10.61 1.32
C THR A 89 0.34 -9.31 1.33
N GLY A 90 -0.99 -9.39 1.27
CA GLY A 90 -1.87 -8.22 1.34
C GLY A 90 -2.96 -8.45 2.37
N ARG A 91 -3.32 -7.37 3.08
CA ARG A 91 -4.42 -7.34 4.05
C ARG A 91 -5.29 -6.14 3.69
N PHE A 92 -6.58 -6.40 3.46
CA PHE A 92 -7.56 -5.44 2.98
C PHE A 92 -8.77 -5.41 3.92
#